data_AF-A0AAJ2F619-F1
#
_entry.id   AF-A0AAJ2F619-F1
#
_cell.length_a   1.000
_cell.length_b   1.000
_cell.length_c   1.000
_cell.angle_alpha   90.00
_cell.angle_beta   90.00
_cell.angle_gamma   90.00
#
_symmetry.space_group_name_H-M   'P 1'
#
loop_
_entity.id
_entity.type
_entity.pdbx_description
1 polymer ?
#
loop_
_entity_poly.entity_id
_entity_poly.type
_entity_poly.pdbx_seq_one_letter_code
_entity_poly.pdbx_strand_id
1 'polypeptide(L)'
;MPYQSPLHILDSLNIEPDELVVEDINRLRKKILAEFSLSTDISIKLNDKSYTKDEVLKIIDQLKEVDNLSLQKEIFKRKPILDWLENPTRFIFPADSLNELLQDYPSNDFLQNTIQEAALEYVKLNFRKRLFEKHEAVFDLLNTFDEKYSYAVYDYLYLEIIQIIEDIDEAISSPNLRTNKEAFDFITSPTWTDFLNNLPAYFEEIRNKYCHSVIGYTVAIQRKDKEWTYEISTQLNQTICDESLQEVISKNHQIYSDNYHNTHHDNETNKSYNWVYWVIVILVNIVRMSSCSDHSSSSSSSYNPPSQTFQVPSSYEEKQQDTKIKIPANSYYILQIQEYQKLLFKHELKKGEEIENLINGQDLVWNLNIGNLEEYTDTQEKNNPQMVSIKNETDYDLIIFKAGCIANRSYFVHHNNNFYLECCEGDVLFFYFGKKWKRVAPIANKQEFDEKMRFQGYFAKTHNNSLATFMKQYTITSNNANSSILFNNDKLDRGVFPEVKNIELRENDSSILFQ
;
A
#
# COMPACT_ATOMS: atom_id res chain seq x y z
N MET A 1 11.27 3.23 -10.64
CA MET A 1 11.28 3.72 -12.03
C MET A 1 11.25 2.49 -12.90
N PRO A 2 10.56 2.48 -14.06
CA PRO A 2 10.54 1.28 -14.89
C PRO A 2 11.97 0.90 -15.29
N TYR A 3 12.19 -0.40 -15.46
CA TYR A 3 13.45 -0.93 -15.95
C TYR A 3 13.86 -0.21 -17.24
N GLN A 4 15.15 0.01 -17.43
CA GLN A 4 15.71 0.53 -18.69
C GLN A 4 16.90 -0.35 -19.03
N SER A 5 16.84 -1.04 -20.16
CA SER A 5 17.94 -1.90 -20.55
C SER A 5 19.15 -1.06 -20.94
N PRO A 6 20.31 -1.30 -20.33
CA PRO A 6 21.55 -0.65 -20.74
C PRO A 6 22.02 -1.12 -22.13
N LEU A 7 21.43 -2.19 -22.69
CA LEU A 7 21.81 -2.75 -23.98
C LEU A 7 21.22 -2.02 -25.19
N HIS A 8 20.31 -1.06 -25.01
CA HIS A 8 19.82 -0.19 -26.11
C HIS A 8 20.93 0.54 -26.85
N ILE A 9 22.08 0.75 -26.19
CA ILE A 9 23.24 1.34 -26.84
C ILE A 9 23.81 0.47 -27.96
N LEU A 10 23.61 -0.85 -27.89
CA LEU A 10 24.12 -1.79 -28.88
C LEU A 10 23.38 -1.68 -30.21
N ASP A 11 22.07 -1.44 -30.17
CA ASP A 11 21.25 -1.22 -31.37
C ASP A 11 21.80 -0.06 -32.22
N SER A 12 22.22 1.03 -31.56
CA SER A 12 22.80 2.19 -32.25
C SER A 12 24.18 1.95 -32.85
N LEU A 13 24.90 0.96 -32.33
CA LEU A 13 26.25 0.62 -32.77
C LEU A 13 26.27 -0.57 -33.73
N ASN A 14 25.08 -1.12 -34.02
CA ASN A 14 24.87 -2.30 -34.85
C ASN A 14 25.75 -3.48 -34.37
N ILE A 15 25.77 -3.69 -33.04
CA ILE A 15 26.48 -4.78 -32.37
C ILE A 15 25.44 -5.78 -31.87
N GLU A 16 25.59 -7.06 -32.21
CA GLU A 16 24.68 -8.07 -31.71
C GLU A 16 24.92 -8.33 -30.21
N PRO A 17 23.88 -8.51 -29.38
CA PRO A 17 24.04 -8.75 -27.94
C PRO A 17 24.95 -9.96 -27.62
N ASP A 18 24.95 -10.98 -28.47
CA ASP A 18 25.74 -12.20 -28.28
C ASP A 18 27.24 -11.98 -28.50
N GLU A 19 27.62 -10.97 -29.27
CA GLU A 19 29.02 -10.58 -29.46
C GLU A 19 29.62 -9.88 -28.23
N LEU A 20 28.79 -9.49 -27.26
CA LEU A 20 29.25 -8.71 -26.11
C LEU A 20 29.93 -9.57 -25.04
N VAL A 21 31.25 -9.73 -25.08
CA VAL A 21 32.01 -10.30 -23.95
C VAL A 21 32.41 -9.17 -22.99
N VAL A 22 32.64 -9.47 -21.70
CA VAL A 22 33.06 -8.46 -20.69
C VAL A 22 34.29 -7.67 -21.15
N GLU A 23 35.23 -8.34 -21.82
CA GLU A 23 36.42 -7.71 -22.41
C GLU A 23 36.07 -6.73 -23.53
N ASP A 24 35.01 -6.99 -24.29
CA ASP A 24 34.53 -6.14 -25.37
C ASP A 24 33.76 -4.92 -24.86
N ILE A 25 33.23 -4.92 -23.62
CA ILE A 25 32.65 -3.72 -23.01
C ILE A 25 33.69 -2.59 -22.89
N ASN A 26 34.95 -2.94 -22.59
CA ASN A 26 36.04 -1.96 -22.56
C ASN A 26 36.36 -1.43 -23.97
N ARG A 27 36.26 -2.26 -25.00
CA ARG A 27 36.44 -1.84 -26.39
C ARG A 27 35.28 -0.97 -26.86
N LEU A 28 34.05 -1.33 -26.51
CA LEU A 28 32.84 -0.57 -26.73
C LEU A 28 32.96 0.84 -26.14
N ARG A 29 33.43 0.94 -24.90
CA ARG A 29 33.73 2.22 -24.24
C ARG A 29 34.65 3.10 -25.06
N LYS A 30 35.77 2.53 -25.55
CA LYS A 30 36.74 3.26 -26.36
C LYS A 30 36.17 3.69 -27.71
N LYS A 31 35.40 2.82 -28.37
CA LYS A 31 34.75 3.10 -29.66
C LYS A 31 33.75 4.25 -29.53
N ILE A 32 32.89 4.21 -28.52
CA ILE A 32 31.90 5.25 -28.24
C ILE A 32 32.58 6.58 -27.89
N LEU A 33 33.62 6.55 -27.05
CA LEU A 33 34.39 7.76 -26.71
C LEU A 33 35.04 8.39 -27.94
N ALA A 34 35.49 7.57 -28.90
CA ALA A 34 36.02 8.05 -30.17
C ALA A 34 34.92 8.68 -31.03
N GLU A 35 33.74 8.05 -31.14
CA GLU A 35 32.57 8.63 -31.83
C GLU A 35 32.19 10.00 -31.27
N PHE A 36 32.13 10.16 -29.94
CA PHE A 36 31.89 11.46 -29.31
C PHE A 36 32.99 12.49 -29.58
N SER A 37 34.23 12.05 -29.80
CA SER A 37 35.35 12.96 -30.10
C SER A 37 35.38 13.40 -31.57
N LEU A 38 34.76 12.61 -32.45
CA LEU A 38 34.64 12.88 -33.88
C LEU A 38 33.36 13.65 -34.22
N SER A 39 32.29 13.46 -33.44
CA SER A 39 31.07 14.25 -33.53
C SER A 39 31.29 15.68 -33.05
N THR A 40 30.77 16.66 -33.80
CA THR A 40 30.69 18.06 -33.35
C THR A 40 29.60 18.29 -32.32
N ASP A 41 28.67 17.34 -32.19
CA ASP A 41 27.52 17.43 -31.30
C ASP A 41 27.85 16.86 -29.92
N ILE A 42 27.39 17.55 -28.88
CA ILE A 42 27.60 17.19 -27.46
C ILE A 42 26.82 15.92 -27.07
N SER A 43 25.81 15.56 -27.88
CA SER A 43 24.93 14.42 -27.65
C SER A 43 24.80 13.56 -28.90
N ILE A 44 24.67 12.25 -28.70
CA ILE A 44 24.29 11.30 -29.75
C ILE A 44 22.81 10.94 -29.61
N LYS A 45 22.07 10.87 -30.72
CA LYS A 45 20.71 10.34 -30.72
C LYS A 45 20.76 8.83 -30.86
N LEU A 46 20.27 8.11 -29.85
CA LEU A 46 20.05 6.67 -29.91
C LEU A 46 18.54 6.44 -29.85
N ASN A 47 17.97 5.92 -30.94
CA ASN A 47 16.53 5.88 -31.16
C ASN A 47 15.92 7.30 -31.05
N ASP A 48 14.90 7.47 -30.21
CA ASP A 48 14.22 8.76 -29.97
C ASP A 48 14.78 9.55 -28.78
N LYS A 49 15.86 9.07 -28.14
CA LYS A 49 16.48 9.71 -26.98
C LYS A 49 17.86 10.27 -27.32
N SER A 50 18.13 11.49 -26.86
CA SER A 50 19.45 12.10 -26.96
C SER A 50 20.24 11.77 -25.71
N TYR A 51 21.43 11.21 -25.88
CA TYR A 51 22.32 10.85 -24.78
C TYR A 51 23.58 11.71 -24.82
N THR A 52 23.94 12.25 -23.67
CA THR A 52 25.21 12.91 -23.43
C THR A 52 26.34 11.88 -23.25
N LYS A 53 27.57 12.33 -23.44
CA LYS A 53 28.77 11.50 -23.22
C LYS A 53 28.78 10.88 -21.82
N ASP A 54 28.41 11.63 -20.79
CA ASP A 54 28.44 11.15 -19.40
C ASP A 54 27.36 10.11 -19.12
N GLU A 55 26.16 10.28 -19.69
CA GLU A 55 25.08 9.29 -19.58
C GLU A 55 25.47 7.97 -20.24
N VAL A 56 26.06 8.04 -21.43
CA VAL A 56 26.54 6.85 -22.13
C VAL A 56 27.65 6.15 -21.34
N LEU A 57 28.61 6.91 -20.79
CA LEU A 57 29.66 6.34 -19.95
C LEU A 57 29.10 5.68 -18.70
N LYS A 58 28.07 6.28 -18.09
CA LYS A 58 27.36 5.70 -16.94
C LYS A 58 26.67 4.40 -17.30
N ILE A 59 26.02 4.31 -18.47
CA ILE A 59 25.40 3.07 -18.97
C ILE A 59 26.45 1.99 -19.20
N ILE A 60 27.59 2.34 -19.79
CA ILE A 60 28.69 1.37 -20.02
C ILE A 60 29.30 0.91 -18.70
N ASP A 61 29.47 1.81 -17.75
CA ASP A 61 29.99 1.46 -16.43
C ASP A 61 28.99 0.57 -15.68
N GLN A 62 27.68 0.81 -15.81
CA GLN A 62 26.65 -0.13 -15.38
C GLN A 62 26.81 -1.50 -16.05
N LEU A 63 26.98 -1.57 -17.38
CA LEU A 63 27.18 -2.85 -18.08
C LEU A 63 28.37 -3.67 -17.58
N LYS A 64 29.44 -3.01 -17.09
CA LYS A 64 30.60 -3.71 -16.52
C LYS A 64 30.33 -4.27 -15.12
N GLU A 65 29.46 -3.61 -14.38
CA GLU A 65 29.11 -3.93 -13.00
C GLU A 65 27.88 -4.84 -12.89
N VAL A 66 27.17 -5.08 -13.99
CA VAL A 66 25.97 -5.92 -13.97
C VAL A 66 26.36 -7.40 -13.89
N ASP A 67 26.27 -7.94 -12.67
CA ASP A 67 26.42 -9.38 -12.37
C ASP A 67 25.49 -10.29 -13.21
N ASN A 68 24.46 -9.70 -13.84
CA ASN A 68 23.41 -10.37 -14.61
C ASN A 68 23.46 -10.05 -16.13
N LEU A 69 24.64 -9.79 -16.71
CA LEU A 69 24.76 -9.43 -18.13
C LEU A 69 24.14 -10.48 -19.07
N SER A 70 24.27 -11.76 -18.77
CA SER A 70 23.65 -12.84 -19.56
C SER A 70 22.13 -12.70 -19.60
N LEU A 71 21.50 -12.50 -18.44
CA LEU A 71 20.06 -12.34 -18.33
C LEU A 71 19.57 -11.04 -19.00
N GLN A 72 20.34 -9.97 -18.88
CA GLN A 72 20.07 -8.71 -19.58
C GLN A 72 20.01 -8.92 -21.11
N LYS A 73 20.94 -9.71 -21.66
CA LYS A 73 20.91 -10.07 -23.09
C LYS A 73 19.67 -10.89 -23.43
N GLU A 74 19.30 -11.84 -22.59
CA GLU A 74 18.10 -12.65 -22.81
C GLU A 74 16.81 -11.82 -22.79
N ILE A 75 16.67 -10.91 -21.81
CA ILE A 75 15.58 -9.92 -21.80
C ILE A 75 15.58 -9.10 -23.09
N PHE A 76 16.77 -8.62 -23.51
CA PHE A 76 16.90 -7.76 -24.67
C PHE A 76 16.56 -8.44 -26.00
N LYS A 77 16.86 -9.74 -26.13
CA LYS A 77 16.47 -10.57 -27.28
C LYS A 77 14.95 -10.78 -27.35
N ARG A 78 14.29 -10.91 -26.20
CA ARG A 78 12.84 -11.12 -26.09
C ARG A 78 12.10 -9.77 -26.10
N LYS A 79 12.00 -9.13 -27.27
CA LYS A 79 11.43 -7.78 -27.44
C LYS A 79 10.07 -7.55 -26.73
N PRO A 80 9.08 -8.46 -26.74
CA PRO A 80 7.84 -8.26 -26.00
C PRO A 80 8.04 -8.08 -24.47
N ILE A 81 8.98 -8.80 -23.88
CA ILE A 81 9.33 -8.68 -22.46
C ILE A 81 10.04 -7.34 -22.23
N LEU A 82 11.02 -7.01 -23.07
CA LEU A 82 11.77 -5.76 -22.97
C LEU A 82 10.83 -4.55 -23.03
N ASP A 83 9.99 -4.48 -24.07
CA ASP A 83 9.09 -3.36 -24.31
C ASP A 83 8.12 -3.17 -23.12
N TRP A 84 7.61 -4.28 -22.58
CA TRP A 84 6.75 -4.25 -21.39
C TRP A 84 7.51 -3.86 -20.12
N LEU A 85 8.69 -4.40 -19.84
CA LEU A 85 9.47 -4.02 -18.65
C LEU A 85 9.81 -2.53 -18.63
N GLU A 86 10.08 -1.95 -19.81
CA GLU A 86 10.43 -0.53 -19.93
C GLU A 86 9.21 0.40 -19.92
N ASN A 87 8.06 -0.09 -20.37
CA ASN A 87 6.83 0.69 -20.46
C ASN A 87 5.62 -0.19 -20.09
N PRO A 88 5.50 -0.63 -18.83
CA PRO A 88 4.50 -1.63 -18.44
C PRO A 88 3.08 -1.15 -18.73
N THR A 89 2.86 0.17 -18.67
CA THR A 89 1.56 0.81 -18.89
C THR A 89 1.12 0.95 -20.35
N ARG A 90 2.01 0.71 -21.32
CA ARG A 90 1.74 0.92 -22.76
C ARG A 90 1.58 -0.38 -23.53
N PHE A 91 2.27 -1.43 -23.11
CA PHE A 91 2.30 -2.71 -23.81
C PHE A 91 1.39 -3.75 -23.13
N ILE A 92 1.01 -4.76 -23.91
CA ILE A 92 0.24 -5.90 -23.41
C ILE A 92 1.16 -6.74 -22.51
N PHE A 93 0.62 -7.24 -21.40
CA PHE A 93 1.34 -8.11 -20.47
C PHE A 93 1.78 -9.41 -21.16
N PRO A 94 3.09 -9.69 -21.30
CA PRO A 94 3.59 -10.82 -22.08
C PRO A 94 3.71 -12.09 -21.22
N ALA A 95 2.57 -12.58 -20.72
CA ALA A 95 2.50 -13.69 -19.75
C ALA A 95 3.30 -14.93 -20.18
N ASP A 96 3.06 -15.43 -21.39
CA ASP A 96 3.72 -16.64 -21.91
C ASP A 96 5.24 -16.50 -21.97
N SER A 97 5.72 -15.36 -22.47
CA SER A 97 7.16 -15.09 -22.58
C SER A 97 7.84 -14.90 -21.23
N LEU A 98 7.13 -14.29 -20.26
CA LEU A 98 7.64 -14.15 -18.89
C LEU A 98 7.71 -15.49 -18.17
N ASN A 99 6.68 -16.35 -18.33
CA ASN A 99 6.66 -17.69 -17.76
C ASN A 99 7.81 -18.55 -18.32
N GLU A 100 8.06 -18.50 -19.63
CA GLU A 100 9.20 -19.19 -20.25
C GLU A 100 10.54 -18.69 -19.66
N LEU A 101 10.70 -17.37 -19.56
CA LEU A 101 11.93 -16.78 -19.01
C LEU A 101 12.15 -17.14 -17.53
N LEU A 102 11.09 -17.23 -16.73
CA LEU A 102 11.19 -17.63 -15.32
C LEU A 102 11.43 -19.12 -15.14
N GLN A 103 11.03 -19.97 -16.08
CA GLN A 103 11.40 -21.39 -16.04
C GLN A 103 12.92 -21.58 -16.21
N ASP A 104 13.54 -20.77 -17.05
CA ASP A 104 14.98 -20.76 -17.25
C ASP A 104 15.74 -20.15 -16.04
N TYR A 105 15.11 -19.20 -15.34
CA TYR A 105 15.73 -18.43 -14.25
C TYR A 105 14.83 -18.29 -13.00
N PRO A 106 14.39 -19.39 -12.37
CA PRO A 106 13.31 -19.38 -11.38
C PRO A 106 13.65 -18.66 -10.07
N SER A 107 14.92 -18.53 -9.71
CA SER A 107 15.35 -17.90 -8.45
C SER A 107 16.31 -16.72 -8.66
N ASN A 108 16.27 -16.09 -9.84
CA ASN A 108 17.11 -14.92 -10.10
C ASN A 108 16.49 -13.66 -9.45
N ASP A 109 17.11 -13.20 -8.37
CA ASP A 109 16.64 -12.03 -7.60
C ASP A 109 16.48 -10.76 -8.45
N PHE A 110 17.41 -10.51 -9.39
CA PHE A 110 17.35 -9.36 -10.27
C PHE A 110 16.15 -9.45 -11.23
N LEU A 111 15.91 -10.61 -11.83
CA LEU A 111 14.79 -10.84 -12.73
C LEU A 111 13.45 -10.63 -12.02
N GLN A 112 13.26 -11.32 -10.90
CA GLN A 112 12.00 -11.26 -10.15
C GLN A 112 11.74 -9.83 -9.66
N ASN A 113 12.76 -9.12 -9.15
CA ASN A 113 12.59 -7.72 -8.76
C ASN A 113 12.22 -6.82 -9.94
N THR A 114 12.87 -7.00 -11.08
CA THR A 114 12.61 -6.20 -12.30
C THR A 114 11.18 -6.40 -12.81
N ILE A 115 10.73 -7.66 -12.86
CA ILE A 115 9.37 -7.98 -13.28
C ILE A 115 8.34 -7.49 -12.25
N GLN A 116 8.63 -7.64 -10.95
CA GLN A 116 7.77 -7.17 -9.86
C GLN A 116 7.51 -5.67 -9.95
N GLU A 117 8.55 -4.86 -10.13
CA GLU A 117 8.42 -3.41 -10.26
C GLU A 117 7.54 -3.02 -11.46
N ALA A 118 7.73 -3.69 -12.60
CA ALA A 118 6.92 -3.47 -13.80
C ALA A 118 5.46 -3.93 -13.61
N ALA A 119 5.25 -5.09 -12.97
CA ALA A 119 3.94 -5.63 -12.64
C ALA A 119 3.17 -4.70 -11.70
N LEU A 120 3.83 -4.13 -10.69
CA LEU A 120 3.21 -3.16 -9.78
C LEU A 120 2.67 -1.94 -10.53
N GLU A 121 3.45 -1.36 -11.43
CA GLU A 121 3.00 -0.21 -12.24
C GLU A 121 1.87 -0.58 -13.21
N TYR A 122 1.91 -1.80 -13.76
CA TYR A 122 0.82 -2.34 -14.58
C TYR A 122 -0.49 -2.49 -13.78
N VAL A 123 -0.41 -3.10 -12.60
CA VAL A 123 -1.55 -3.31 -11.69
C VAL A 123 -2.14 -1.97 -11.26
N LYS A 124 -1.32 -1.00 -10.81
CA LYS A 124 -1.77 0.35 -10.46
C LYS A 124 -2.59 1.01 -11.57
N LEU A 125 -2.11 0.94 -12.82
CA LEU A 125 -2.81 1.54 -13.95
C LEU A 125 -4.16 0.86 -14.19
N ASN A 126 -4.17 -0.47 -14.27
CA ASN A 126 -5.37 -1.23 -14.62
C ASN A 126 -6.42 -1.15 -13.51
N PHE A 127 -6.01 -1.18 -12.24
CA PHE A 127 -6.90 -0.99 -11.11
C PHE A 127 -7.58 0.39 -11.15
N ARG A 128 -6.82 1.46 -11.37
CA ARG A 128 -7.37 2.83 -11.52
C ARG A 128 -8.31 2.97 -12.70
N LYS A 129 -8.04 2.26 -13.79
CA LYS A 129 -8.90 2.22 -14.99
C LYS A 129 -10.07 1.25 -14.87
N ARG A 130 -10.20 0.52 -13.75
CA ARG A 130 -11.22 -0.52 -13.53
C ARG A 130 -11.15 -1.67 -14.56
N LEU A 131 -9.96 -1.94 -15.09
CA LEU A 131 -9.67 -3.05 -16.03
C LEU A 131 -9.25 -4.29 -15.24
N PHE A 132 -10.18 -4.83 -14.46
CA PHE A 132 -9.91 -5.88 -13.48
C PHE A 132 -9.50 -7.20 -14.13
N GLU A 133 -10.03 -7.52 -15.32
CA GLU A 133 -9.71 -8.71 -16.10
C GLU A 133 -8.24 -8.79 -16.53
N LYS A 134 -7.49 -7.68 -16.48
CA LYS A 134 -6.06 -7.65 -16.82
C LYS A 134 -5.14 -8.18 -15.71
N HIS A 135 -5.67 -8.44 -14.51
CA HIS A 135 -4.87 -8.84 -13.36
C HIS A 135 -4.67 -10.36 -13.26
N GLU A 136 -5.55 -11.16 -13.87
CA GLU A 136 -5.51 -12.63 -13.78
C GLU A 136 -4.14 -13.20 -14.18
N ALA A 137 -3.67 -12.85 -15.38
CA ALA A 137 -2.36 -13.29 -15.87
C ALA A 137 -1.19 -12.81 -15.00
N VAL A 138 -1.35 -11.65 -14.33
CA VAL A 138 -0.34 -11.14 -13.40
C VAL A 138 -0.34 -11.95 -12.11
N PHE A 139 -1.50 -12.32 -11.59
CA PHE A 139 -1.61 -13.16 -10.39
C PHE A 139 -1.04 -14.54 -10.63
N ASP A 140 -1.31 -15.15 -11.78
CA ASP A 140 -0.70 -16.42 -12.17
C ASP A 140 0.82 -16.35 -12.18
N LEU A 141 1.37 -15.26 -12.72
CA LEU A 141 2.82 -15.01 -12.72
C LEU A 141 3.36 -14.81 -11.30
N LEU A 142 2.70 -13.99 -10.47
CA LEU A 142 3.16 -13.69 -9.11
C LEU A 142 3.11 -14.92 -8.19
N ASN A 143 2.23 -15.89 -8.47
CA ASN A 143 2.19 -17.17 -7.77
C ASN A 143 3.45 -18.02 -8.01
N THR A 144 4.25 -17.72 -9.06
CA THR A 144 5.53 -18.40 -9.30
C THR A 144 6.71 -17.69 -8.65
N PHE A 145 6.51 -16.53 -8.01
CA PHE A 145 7.59 -15.74 -7.43
C PHE A 145 7.88 -16.19 -6.00
N ASP A 146 9.08 -15.86 -5.52
CA ASP A 146 9.31 -15.89 -4.08
C ASP A 146 8.37 -14.86 -3.42
N GLU A 147 7.80 -15.22 -2.27
CA GLU A 147 6.82 -14.43 -1.54
C GLU A 147 7.25 -12.97 -1.36
N LYS A 148 8.55 -12.74 -1.10
CA LYS A 148 9.14 -11.41 -0.91
C LYS A 148 8.92 -10.44 -2.08
N TYR A 149 8.80 -10.94 -3.31
CA TYR A 149 8.57 -10.11 -4.50
C TYR A 149 7.08 -9.88 -4.76
N SER A 150 6.23 -10.88 -4.53
CA SER A 150 4.79 -10.70 -4.70
C SER A 150 4.18 -9.67 -3.74
N TYR A 151 4.80 -9.49 -2.56
CA TYR A 151 4.29 -8.67 -1.46
C TYR A 151 3.92 -7.25 -1.89
N ALA A 152 4.79 -6.54 -2.62
CA ALA A 152 4.55 -5.13 -2.96
C ALA A 152 3.32 -4.92 -3.87
N VAL A 153 2.99 -5.89 -4.72
CA VAL A 153 1.78 -5.84 -5.56
C VAL A 153 0.53 -6.08 -4.72
N TYR A 154 0.57 -7.11 -3.87
CA TYR A 154 -0.56 -7.45 -3.02
C TYR A 154 -0.82 -6.41 -1.93
N ASP A 155 0.21 -5.82 -1.33
CA ASP A 155 0.12 -4.71 -0.38
C ASP A 155 -0.60 -3.50 -1.00
N TYR A 156 -0.24 -3.15 -2.23
CA TYR A 156 -0.92 -2.10 -2.98
C TYR A 156 -2.42 -2.43 -3.17
N LEU A 157 -2.75 -3.63 -3.64
CA LEU A 157 -4.14 -4.04 -3.86
C LEU A 157 -4.94 -4.08 -2.56
N TYR A 158 -4.34 -4.56 -1.48
CA TYR A 158 -4.96 -4.58 -0.16
C TYR A 158 -5.38 -3.18 0.29
N LEU A 159 -4.48 -2.20 0.19
CA LEU A 159 -4.75 -0.81 0.54
C LEU A 159 -5.84 -0.17 -0.34
N GLU A 160 -5.82 -0.44 -1.64
CA GLU A 160 -6.82 0.09 -2.56
C GLU A 160 -8.21 -0.53 -2.33
N ILE A 161 -8.28 -1.82 -2.01
CA ILE A 161 -9.55 -2.48 -1.65
C ILE A 161 -10.07 -1.91 -0.32
N ILE A 162 -9.21 -1.70 0.68
CA ILE A 162 -9.61 -1.02 1.93
C ILE A 162 -10.20 0.36 1.63
N GLN A 163 -9.57 1.15 0.76
CA GLN A 163 -10.09 2.47 0.41
C GLN A 163 -11.49 2.37 -0.21
N ILE A 164 -11.72 1.40 -1.10
CA ILE A 164 -13.05 1.15 -1.67
C ILE A 164 -14.07 0.81 -0.58
N ILE A 165 -13.69 -0.01 0.41
CA ILE A 165 -14.57 -0.37 1.54
C ILE A 165 -14.91 0.87 2.36
N GLU A 166 -13.92 1.69 2.71
CA GLU A 166 -14.11 2.93 3.46
C GLU A 166 -15.04 3.91 2.70
N ASP A 167 -14.85 4.04 1.38
CA ASP A 167 -15.69 4.89 0.53
C ASP A 167 -17.14 4.37 0.47
N ILE A 168 -17.34 3.05 0.44
CA ILE A 168 -18.68 2.42 0.48
C ILE A 168 -19.33 2.67 1.84
N ASP A 169 -18.59 2.50 2.94
CA ASP A 169 -19.12 2.72 4.30
C ASP A 169 -19.53 4.18 4.54
N GLU A 170 -18.78 5.14 3.99
CA GLU A 170 -19.18 6.55 3.99
C GLU A 170 -20.49 6.74 3.21
N ALA A 171 -20.60 6.10 2.04
CA ALA A 171 -21.78 6.16 1.21
C ALA A 171 -23.04 5.53 1.84
N ILE A 172 -22.91 4.61 2.81
CA ILE A 172 -24.03 4.07 3.61
C ILE A 172 -24.67 5.19 4.45
N SER A 173 -23.84 6.03 5.07
CA SER A 173 -24.29 7.08 5.99
C SER A 173 -25.02 8.21 5.27
N SER A 174 -24.69 8.47 4.01
CA SER A 174 -25.32 9.53 3.20
C SER A 174 -25.40 9.14 1.71
N PRO A 175 -26.34 8.24 1.33
CA PRO A 175 -26.36 7.68 -0.02
C PRO A 175 -26.80 8.70 -1.07
N ASN A 176 -25.88 9.05 -1.97
CA ASN A 176 -26.13 9.86 -3.17
C ASN A 176 -26.04 8.96 -4.41
N LEU A 177 -27.20 8.48 -4.90
CA LEU A 177 -27.24 7.50 -6.00
C LEU A 177 -26.47 7.92 -7.24
N ARG A 178 -26.49 9.20 -7.63
CA ARG A 178 -25.82 9.65 -8.85
C ARG A 178 -24.32 9.54 -8.70
N THR A 179 -23.76 10.16 -7.66
CA THR A 179 -22.32 10.15 -7.40
C THR A 179 -21.83 8.74 -7.10
N ASN A 180 -22.60 7.97 -6.35
CA ASN A 180 -22.23 6.61 -5.98
C ASN A 180 -22.27 5.66 -7.19
N LYS A 181 -23.21 5.82 -8.12
CA LYS A 181 -23.18 5.06 -9.39
C LYS A 181 -21.92 5.37 -10.15
N GLU A 182 -21.60 6.65 -10.37
CA GLU A 182 -20.37 7.04 -11.07
C GLU A 182 -19.09 6.48 -10.39
N ALA A 183 -19.06 6.43 -9.05
CA ALA A 183 -17.92 5.94 -8.29
C ALA A 183 -17.82 4.40 -8.23
N PHE A 184 -18.96 3.71 -8.09
CA PHE A 184 -19.05 2.29 -7.75
C PHE A 184 -19.74 1.43 -8.82
N ASP A 185 -19.97 1.95 -10.03
CA ASP A 185 -20.59 1.19 -11.12
C ASP A 185 -19.88 -0.14 -11.36
N PHE A 186 -18.56 -0.14 -11.18
CA PHE A 186 -17.73 -1.33 -11.37
C PHE A 186 -18.12 -2.52 -10.47
N ILE A 187 -18.84 -2.31 -9.36
CA ILE A 187 -19.32 -3.38 -8.47
C ILE A 187 -20.37 -4.27 -9.16
N THR A 188 -21.07 -3.76 -10.17
CA THR A 188 -22.01 -4.57 -10.97
C THR A 188 -21.32 -5.37 -12.08
N SER A 189 -20.01 -5.15 -12.28
CA SER A 189 -19.23 -5.86 -13.31
C SER A 189 -18.77 -7.23 -12.83
N PRO A 190 -18.96 -8.30 -13.63
CA PRO A 190 -18.39 -9.62 -13.35
C PRO A 190 -16.86 -9.59 -13.19
N THR A 191 -16.18 -8.72 -13.94
CA THR A 191 -14.70 -8.64 -13.89
C THR A 191 -14.18 -8.23 -12.52
N TRP A 192 -14.96 -7.49 -11.73
CA TRP A 192 -14.60 -7.13 -10.36
C TRP A 192 -14.73 -8.32 -9.41
N THR A 193 -15.82 -9.09 -9.53
CA THR A 193 -16.02 -10.31 -8.75
C THR A 193 -14.95 -11.35 -9.07
N ASP A 194 -14.65 -11.58 -10.34
CA ASP A 194 -13.58 -12.48 -10.78
C ASP A 194 -12.23 -12.04 -10.23
N PHE A 195 -11.94 -10.74 -10.26
CA PHE A 195 -10.74 -10.17 -9.67
C PHE A 195 -10.64 -10.45 -8.17
N LEU A 196 -11.70 -10.21 -7.40
CA LEU A 196 -11.70 -10.49 -5.96
C LEU A 196 -11.49 -11.98 -5.67
N ASN A 197 -12.18 -12.85 -6.42
CA ASN A 197 -12.11 -14.30 -6.26
C ASN A 197 -10.74 -14.87 -6.62
N ASN A 198 -10.01 -14.25 -7.54
CA ASN A 198 -8.65 -14.63 -7.93
C ASN A 198 -7.56 -14.09 -6.98
N LEU A 199 -7.92 -13.28 -5.97
CA LEU A 199 -6.95 -12.85 -4.96
C LEU A 199 -6.55 -14.02 -4.05
N PRO A 200 -5.30 -14.06 -3.56
CA PRO A 200 -4.81 -15.12 -2.67
C PRO A 200 -5.68 -15.35 -1.42
N ALA A 201 -5.53 -16.51 -0.79
CA ALA A 201 -6.33 -16.90 0.38
C ALA A 201 -6.27 -15.90 1.54
N TYR A 202 -5.13 -15.26 1.78
CA TYR A 202 -5.00 -14.25 2.84
C TYR A 202 -5.79 -12.95 2.58
N PHE A 203 -6.40 -12.79 1.41
CA PHE A 203 -7.40 -11.73 1.15
C PHE A 203 -8.83 -12.13 1.58
N GLU A 204 -9.04 -13.31 2.17
CA GLU A 204 -10.37 -13.75 2.62
C GLU A 204 -11.01 -12.76 3.59
N GLU A 205 -10.27 -12.27 4.59
CA GLU A 205 -10.80 -11.29 5.55
C GLU A 205 -11.23 -9.99 4.87
N ILE A 206 -10.44 -9.47 3.93
CA ILE A 206 -10.76 -8.23 3.24
C ILE A 206 -11.91 -8.42 2.24
N ARG A 207 -12.03 -9.59 1.60
CA ARG A 207 -13.21 -9.96 0.80
C ARG A 207 -14.48 -10.00 1.64
N ASN A 208 -14.41 -10.58 2.85
CA ASN A 208 -15.55 -10.61 3.77
C ASN A 208 -15.95 -9.19 4.19
N LYS A 209 -14.98 -8.34 4.60
CA LYS A 209 -15.23 -6.92 4.92
C LYS A 209 -15.89 -6.18 3.76
N TYR A 210 -15.38 -6.37 2.54
CA TYR A 210 -15.99 -5.83 1.33
C TYR A 210 -17.44 -6.27 1.17
N CYS A 211 -17.72 -7.57 1.31
CA CYS A 211 -19.07 -8.10 1.21
C CYS A 211 -20.00 -7.49 2.26
N HIS A 212 -19.56 -7.34 3.52
CA HIS A 212 -20.33 -6.68 4.57
C HIS A 212 -20.71 -5.23 4.21
N SER A 213 -19.74 -4.43 3.76
CA SER A 213 -19.97 -3.03 3.37
C SER A 213 -20.93 -2.92 2.19
N VAL A 214 -20.80 -3.80 1.19
CA VAL A 214 -21.73 -3.84 0.04
C VAL A 214 -23.14 -4.28 0.46
N ILE A 215 -23.30 -5.22 1.40
CA ILE A 215 -24.62 -5.55 1.97
C ILE A 215 -25.23 -4.33 2.67
N GLY A 216 -24.45 -3.66 3.53
CA GLY A 216 -24.92 -2.45 4.21
C GLY A 216 -25.36 -1.37 3.22
N TYR A 217 -24.58 -1.20 2.15
CA TYR A 217 -24.88 -0.24 1.10
C TYR A 217 -26.14 -0.60 0.30
N THR A 218 -26.27 -1.84 -0.17
CA THR A 218 -27.47 -2.32 -0.88
C THR A 218 -28.74 -2.15 -0.04
N VAL A 219 -28.70 -2.46 1.26
CA VAL A 219 -29.81 -2.22 2.19
C VAL A 219 -30.16 -0.72 2.30
N ALA A 220 -29.17 0.18 2.27
CA ALA A 220 -29.39 1.62 2.32
C ALA A 220 -30.04 2.18 1.04
N ILE A 221 -29.75 1.60 -0.12
CA ILE A 221 -30.23 2.10 -1.43
C ILE A 221 -31.41 1.35 -2.03
N GLN A 222 -31.76 0.17 -1.53
CA GLN A 222 -32.79 -0.74 -2.09
C GLN A 222 -34.16 -0.11 -2.41
N ARG A 223 -34.57 0.93 -1.66
CA ARG A 223 -35.84 1.63 -1.91
C ARG A 223 -35.73 2.72 -2.97
N LYS A 224 -34.51 3.24 -3.19
CA LYS A 224 -34.24 4.35 -4.11
C LYS A 224 -33.94 3.83 -5.53
N ASP A 225 -33.26 2.69 -5.65
CA ASP A 225 -32.90 2.10 -6.93
C ASP A 225 -32.90 0.57 -6.88
N LYS A 226 -34.01 -0.04 -7.30
CA LYS A 226 -34.20 -1.50 -7.22
C LYS A 226 -33.35 -2.26 -8.23
N GLU A 227 -33.19 -1.71 -9.42
CA GLU A 227 -32.44 -2.34 -10.51
C GLU A 227 -30.97 -2.44 -10.15
N TRP A 228 -30.37 -1.33 -9.74
CA TRP A 228 -28.96 -1.32 -9.38
C TRP A 228 -28.66 -2.17 -8.14
N THR A 229 -29.57 -2.18 -7.16
CA THR A 229 -29.46 -3.05 -5.99
C THR A 229 -29.48 -4.54 -6.39
N TYR A 230 -30.35 -4.92 -7.33
CA TYR A 230 -30.41 -6.27 -7.86
C TYR A 230 -29.13 -6.66 -8.60
N GLU A 231 -28.61 -5.78 -9.47
CA GLU A 231 -27.34 -5.99 -10.18
C GLU A 231 -26.16 -6.20 -9.23
N ILE A 232 -26.01 -5.32 -8.23
CA ILE A 232 -24.98 -5.46 -7.19
C ILE A 232 -25.14 -6.80 -6.46
N SER A 233 -26.36 -7.15 -6.05
CA SER A 233 -26.62 -8.40 -5.33
C SER A 233 -26.31 -9.64 -6.15
N THR A 234 -26.45 -9.57 -7.48
CA THR A 234 -26.14 -10.67 -8.39
C THR A 234 -24.64 -10.94 -8.40
N GLN A 235 -23.82 -9.88 -8.49
CA GLN A 235 -22.37 -10.00 -8.43
C GLN A 235 -21.88 -10.43 -7.05
N LEU A 236 -22.46 -9.86 -5.99
CA LEU A 236 -22.13 -10.20 -4.62
C LEU A 236 -22.38 -11.68 -4.31
N ASN A 237 -23.44 -12.27 -4.87
CA ASN A 237 -23.75 -13.69 -4.72
C ASN A 237 -22.74 -14.63 -5.40
N GLN A 238 -21.90 -14.09 -6.30
CA GLN A 238 -20.82 -14.83 -6.98
C GLN A 238 -19.46 -14.62 -6.29
N THR A 239 -19.35 -13.70 -5.33
CA THR A 239 -18.11 -13.44 -4.60
C THR A 239 -17.85 -14.52 -3.56
N ILE A 240 -16.63 -15.08 -3.55
CA ILE A 240 -16.20 -16.09 -2.58
C ILE A 240 -15.98 -15.41 -1.22
N CYS A 241 -16.79 -15.80 -0.24
CA CYS A 241 -16.75 -15.33 1.13
C CYS A 241 -17.14 -16.45 2.11
N ASP A 242 -17.08 -16.17 3.41
CA ASP A 242 -17.46 -17.13 4.46
C ASP A 242 -18.88 -17.68 4.25
N GLU A 243 -19.11 -18.97 4.52
CA GLU A 243 -20.41 -19.63 4.32
C GLU A 243 -21.56 -18.89 5.00
N SER A 244 -21.35 -18.38 6.21
CA SER A 244 -22.38 -17.64 6.94
C SER A 244 -22.74 -16.31 6.28
N LEU A 245 -21.77 -15.66 5.63
CA LEU A 245 -21.98 -14.42 4.90
C LEU A 245 -22.66 -14.71 3.55
N GLN A 246 -22.23 -15.79 2.87
CA GLN A 246 -22.83 -16.27 1.63
C GLN A 246 -24.33 -16.59 1.81
N GLU A 247 -24.73 -17.16 2.95
CA GLU A 247 -26.14 -17.42 3.26
C GLU A 247 -26.95 -16.12 3.35
N VAL A 248 -26.40 -15.08 4.01
CA VAL A 248 -27.04 -13.76 4.11
C VAL A 248 -27.14 -13.09 2.75
N ILE A 249 -26.09 -13.14 1.94
CA ILE A 249 -26.06 -12.62 0.57
C ILE A 249 -27.14 -13.30 -0.27
N SER A 250 -27.21 -14.63 -0.23
CA SER A 250 -28.17 -15.43 -1.00
C SER A 250 -29.62 -15.07 -0.63
N LYS A 251 -29.91 -14.93 0.67
CA LYS A 251 -31.25 -14.52 1.16
C LYS A 251 -31.61 -13.11 0.71
N ASN A 252 -30.69 -12.16 0.85
CA ASN A 252 -30.92 -10.77 0.43
C ASN A 252 -31.10 -10.68 -1.10
N HIS A 253 -30.30 -11.42 -1.88
CA HIS A 253 -30.43 -11.50 -3.33
C HIS A 253 -31.81 -12.02 -3.77
N GLN A 254 -32.34 -13.07 -3.13
CA GLN A 254 -33.70 -13.55 -3.38
C GLN A 254 -34.74 -12.46 -3.16
N ILE A 255 -34.64 -11.72 -2.04
CA ILE A 255 -35.54 -10.59 -1.76
C ILE A 255 -35.42 -9.51 -2.83
N TYR A 256 -34.21 -9.18 -3.28
CA TYR A 256 -34.00 -8.19 -4.34
C TYR A 256 -34.55 -8.65 -5.69
N SER A 257 -34.34 -9.92 -6.06
CA SER A 257 -34.86 -10.54 -7.28
C SER A 257 -36.39 -10.50 -7.32
N ASP A 258 -37.04 -10.92 -6.23
CA ASP A 258 -38.50 -10.88 -6.11
C ASP A 258 -39.04 -9.45 -6.27
N ASN A 259 -38.40 -8.48 -5.59
CA ASN A 259 -38.82 -7.08 -5.65
C ASN A 259 -38.62 -6.45 -7.04
N TYR A 260 -37.57 -6.84 -7.75
CA TYR A 260 -37.29 -6.38 -9.11
C TYR A 260 -38.32 -6.93 -10.10
N HIS A 261 -38.52 -8.26 -10.12
CA HIS A 261 -39.44 -8.90 -11.07
C HIS A 261 -40.92 -8.58 -10.83
N ASN A 262 -41.36 -8.48 -9.56
CA ASN A 262 -42.74 -8.09 -9.25
C ASN A 262 -43.07 -6.67 -9.73
N THR A 263 -42.09 -5.75 -9.69
CA THR A 263 -42.28 -4.38 -10.18
C THR A 263 -42.43 -4.31 -11.72
N HIS A 264 -41.88 -5.26 -12.46
CA HIS A 264 -42.01 -5.32 -13.91
C HIS A 264 -43.34 -5.95 -14.36
N HIS A 265 -43.83 -6.97 -13.65
CA HIS A 265 -45.12 -7.60 -13.97
C HIS A 265 -46.33 -6.68 -13.77
N ASP A 266 -46.33 -5.83 -12.74
CA ASP A 266 -47.44 -4.90 -12.48
C ASP A 266 -47.50 -3.73 -13.47
N ASN A 267 -46.37 -3.38 -14.11
CA ASN A 267 -46.30 -2.27 -15.05
C ASN A 267 -46.68 -2.67 -16.49
N GLU A 268 -46.47 -3.93 -16.90
CA GLU A 268 -46.89 -4.39 -18.24
C GLU A 268 -48.40 -4.62 -18.33
N THR A 269 -49.04 -5.10 -17.27
CA THR A 269 -50.49 -5.30 -17.24
C THR A 269 -51.28 -3.99 -17.13
N ASN A 270 -50.72 -2.96 -16.49
CA ASN A 270 -51.37 -1.66 -16.33
C ASN A 270 -51.17 -0.67 -17.50
N LYS A 271 -50.18 -0.88 -18.38
CA LYS A 271 -50.05 -0.05 -19.59
C LYS A 271 -51.25 -0.17 -20.54
N SER A 272 -51.98 -1.30 -20.51
CA SER A 272 -53.21 -1.49 -21.28
C SER A 272 -54.44 -0.76 -20.71
N TYR A 273 -54.42 -0.32 -19.45
CA TYR A 273 -55.57 0.32 -18.78
C TYR A 273 -55.33 1.78 -18.38
N ASN A 274 -54.12 2.30 -18.59
CA ASN A 274 -53.81 3.70 -18.29
C ASN A 274 -54.70 4.68 -19.10
N TRP A 275 -55.09 4.32 -20.33
CA TRP A 275 -56.05 5.10 -21.10
C TRP A 275 -57.47 5.04 -20.50
N VAL A 276 -57.88 3.91 -19.93
CA VAL A 276 -59.18 3.74 -19.25
C VAL A 276 -59.25 4.61 -18.00
N TYR A 277 -58.15 4.70 -17.24
CA TYR A 277 -58.04 5.62 -16.11
C TYR A 277 -58.23 7.08 -16.55
N TRP A 278 -57.58 7.52 -17.63
CA TRP A 278 -57.78 8.87 -18.18
C TRP A 278 -59.23 9.13 -18.61
N VAL A 279 -59.90 8.14 -19.23
CA VAL A 279 -61.31 8.23 -19.61
C VAL A 279 -62.22 8.34 -18.37
N ILE A 280 -61.96 7.55 -17.32
CA ILE A 280 -62.71 7.62 -16.06
C ILE A 280 -62.49 8.96 -15.35
N VAL A 281 -61.26 9.48 -15.31
CA VAL A 281 -60.96 10.80 -14.70
C VAL A 281 -61.67 11.93 -15.45
N ILE A 282 -61.74 11.87 -16.78
CA ILE A 282 -62.49 12.83 -17.60
C ILE A 282 -64.00 12.72 -17.30
N LEU A 283 -64.55 11.51 -17.27
CA LEU A 283 -65.98 11.30 -16.94
C LEU A 283 -66.32 11.76 -15.52
N VAL A 284 -65.47 11.47 -14.53
CA VAL A 284 -65.66 11.91 -13.14
C VAL A 284 -65.54 13.44 -13.02
N ASN A 285 -64.63 14.08 -13.76
CA ASN A 285 -64.56 15.54 -13.79
C ASN A 285 -65.77 16.19 -14.48
N ILE A 286 -66.31 15.58 -15.54
CA ILE A 286 -67.56 16.03 -16.17
C ILE A 286 -68.73 15.90 -15.20
N VAL A 287 -68.83 14.78 -14.47
CA VAL A 287 -69.87 14.56 -13.46
C VAL A 287 -69.71 15.52 -12.27
N ARG A 288 -68.47 15.77 -11.81
CA ARG A 288 -68.19 16.75 -10.74
C ARG A 288 -68.45 18.20 -11.16
N MET A 289 -68.24 18.57 -12.42
CA MET A 289 -68.65 19.88 -12.93
C MET A 289 -70.19 20.02 -13.02
N SER A 290 -70.92 18.91 -13.08
CA SER A 290 -72.39 18.90 -13.10
C SER A 290 -73.07 18.76 -11.73
N SER A 291 -72.31 18.50 -10.66
CA SER A 291 -72.85 18.26 -9.32
C SER A 291 -72.04 19.00 -8.25
N CYS A 292 -72.40 20.26 -7.99
CA CYS A 292 -72.05 20.92 -6.74
C CYS A 292 -72.84 20.27 -5.59
N SER A 293 -72.19 19.39 -4.83
CA SER A 293 -72.62 19.03 -3.48
C SER A 293 -71.49 18.35 -2.70
N ASP A 294 -71.43 18.71 -1.43
CA ASP A 294 -70.36 18.47 -0.46
C ASP A 294 -69.98 17.01 -0.17
N HIS A 295 -68.73 16.88 0.28
CA HIS A 295 -68.13 15.86 1.16
C HIS A 295 -68.46 14.37 0.95
N SER A 296 -67.42 13.59 0.69
CA SER A 296 -67.17 12.38 1.48
C SER A 296 -65.74 11.85 1.31
N SER A 297 -65.17 11.50 2.45
CA SER A 297 -63.88 10.89 2.70
C SER A 297 -63.73 9.52 2.02
N SER A 298 -62.77 9.40 1.10
CA SER A 298 -62.35 8.11 0.56
C SER A 298 -61.37 7.43 1.53
N SER A 299 -61.82 6.33 2.14
CA SER A 299 -60.96 5.39 2.87
C SER A 299 -60.06 4.66 1.87
N SER A 300 -58.78 5.03 1.83
CA SER A 300 -57.75 4.24 1.16
C SER A 300 -57.43 3.01 2.01
N SER A 301 -57.81 1.83 1.54
CA SER A 301 -57.33 0.58 2.13
C SER A 301 -55.85 0.41 1.75
N SER A 302 -54.97 0.80 2.67
CA SER A 302 -53.55 0.52 2.61
C SER A 302 -53.34 -0.98 2.79
N TYR A 303 -53.18 -1.71 1.69
CA TYR A 303 -52.64 -3.07 1.75
C TYR A 303 -51.17 -2.95 2.18
N ASN A 304 -50.88 -3.31 3.43
CA ASN A 304 -49.50 -3.42 3.90
C ASN A 304 -48.99 -4.81 3.52
N PRO A 305 -48.17 -4.96 2.45
CA PRO A 305 -47.53 -6.24 2.19
C PRO A 305 -46.69 -6.64 3.42
N PRO A 306 -46.55 -7.95 3.69
CA PRO A 306 -45.72 -8.44 4.79
C PRO A 306 -44.31 -7.84 4.67
N SER A 307 -43.84 -7.22 5.75
CA SER A 307 -42.51 -6.61 5.79
C SER A 307 -41.46 -7.71 5.73
N GLN A 308 -40.92 -7.98 4.53
CA GLN A 308 -39.71 -8.77 4.39
C GLN A 308 -38.57 -7.98 5.06
N THR A 309 -38.03 -8.52 6.16
CA THR A 309 -36.90 -7.92 6.87
C THR A 309 -35.60 -8.39 6.23
N PHE A 310 -34.84 -7.45 5.67
CA PHE A 310 -33.48 -7.70 5.22
C PHE A 310 -32.59 -8.11 6.39
N GLN A 311 -31.68 -9.05 6.13
CA GLN A 311 -30.70 -9.45 7.11
C GLN A 311 -29.43 -8.62 6.92
N VAL A 312 -29.05 -7.89 7.96
CA VAL A 312 -27.71 -7.31 8.07
C VAL A 312 -26.91 -8.29 8.91
N PRO A 313 -25.74 -8.75 8.46
CA PRO A 313 -24.89 -9.60 9.30
C PRO A 313 -24.61 -8.91 10.64
N SER A 314 -24.59 -9.68 11.74
CA SER A 314 -24.06 -9.18 13.01
C SER A 314 -22.63 -8.68 12.80
N SER A 315 -22.27 -7.55 13.42
CA SER A 315 -20.97 -6.90 13.24
C SER A 315 -19.80 -7.87 13.36
N TYR A 316 -18.86 -7.79 12.41
CA TYR A 316 -17.70 -8.69 12.28
C TYR A 316 -16.78 -8.69 13.52
N GLU A 317 -16.82 -7.65 14.34
CA GLU A 317 -15.99 -7.48 15.54
C GLU A 317 -16.24 -8.56 16.63
N GLU A 318 -17.39 -9.26 16.62
CA GLU A 318 -17.74 -10.21 17.69
C GLU A 318 -17.14 -11.62 17.50
N LYS A 319 -16.57 -11.95 16.32
CA LYS A 319 -16.05 -13.31 16.01
C LYS A 319 -14.53 -13.45 15.86
N GLN A 320 -13.76 -12.36 15.90
CA GLN A 320 -12.29 -12.43 15.72
C GLN A 320 -11.51 -13.09 16.88
N GLN A 321 -12.17 -13.55 17.94
CA GLN A 321 -11.46 -14.14 19.09
C GLN A 321 -11.00 -15.60 18.91
N ASP A 322 -11.43 -16.33 17.87
CA ASP A 322 -11.21 -17.80 17.82
C ASP A 322 -10.52 -18.38 16.56
N THR A 323 -10.14 -17.58 15.56
CA THR A 323 -9.48 -18.09 14.33
C THR A 323 -7.99 -17.78 14.30
N LYS A 324 -7.16 -18.79 14.60
CA LYS A 324 -5.69 -18.75 14.41
C LYS A 324 -5.34 -18.89 12.93
N ILE A 325 -5.10 -17.75 12.26
CA ILE A 325 -4.53 -17.72 10.91
C ILE A 325 -3.02 -17.45 11.05
N LYS A 326 -2.19 -18.33 10.49
CA LYS A 326 -0.72 -18.11 10.42
C LYS A 326 -0.42 -17.06 9.37
N ILE A 327 -0.30 -15.81 9.80
CA ILE A 327 0.24 -14.71 8.98
C ILE A 327 1.78 -14.80 9.05
N PRO A 328 2.53 -14.68 7.94
CA PRO A 328 3.99 -14.59 7.97
C PRO A 328 4.42 -13.43 8.87
N ALA A 329 5.39 -13.68 9.77
CA ALA A 329 5.79 -12.72 10.80
C ALA A 329 6.10 -11.31 10.24
N ASN A 330 6.73 -11.24 9.06
CA ASN A 330 7.10 -9.97 8.41
C ASN A 330 5.88 -9.16 7.93
N SER A 331 4.79 -9.81 7.51
CA SER A 331 3.55 -9.17 7.06
C SER A 331 2.78 -8.57 8.24
N TYR A 332 2.83 -9.22 9.40
CA TYR A 332 2.21 -8.75 10.64
C TYR A 332 2.89 -7.47 11.17
N TYR A 333 4.22 -7.39 11.15
CA TYR A 333 4.96 -6.22 11.62
C TYR A 333 4.68 -4.95 10.79
N ILE A 334 4.56 -5.04 9.46
CA ILE A 334 4.34 -3.88 8.60
C ILE A 334 2.88 -3.40 8.66
N LEU A 335 1.92 -4.33 8.69
CA LEU A 335 0.50 -4.01 8.89
C LEU A 335 0.27 -3.35 10.26
N GLN A 336 0.93 -3.85 11.32
CA GLN A 336 0.90 -3.19 12.63
C GLN A 336 1.51 -1.78 12.60
N ILE A 337 2.60 -1.55 11.87
CA ILE A 337 3.24 -0.23 11.75
C ILE A 337 2.31 0.77 11.04
N GLN A 338 1.62 0.35 9.98
CA GLN A 338 0.69 1.22 9.23
C GLN A 338 -0.62 1.45 10.00
N GLU A 339 -1.15 0.44 10.69
CA GLU A 339 -2.29 0.58 11.60
C GLU A 339 -1.93 1.47 12.81
N TYR A 340 -0.70 1.40 13.31
CA TYR A 340 -0.15 2.33 14.30
C TYR A 340 -0.09 3.77 13.79
N GLN A 341 0.39 3.98 12.56
CA GLN A 341 0.41 5.30 11.94
C GLN A 341 -1.02 5.85 11.80
N LYS A 342 -1.98 5.02 11.35
CA LYS A 342 -3.40 5.37 11.27
C LYS A 342 -4.01 5.67 12.65
N LEU A 343 -3.69 4.90 13.70
CA LEU A 343 -4.15 5.12 15.07
C LEU A 343 -3.57 6.40 15.68
N LEU A 344 -2.29 6.70 15.43
CA LEU A 344 -1.66 7.98 15.76
C LEU A 344 -2.41 9.14 15.11
N PHE A 345 -2.71 9.06 13.80
CA PHE A 345 -3.49 10.08 13.08
C PHE A 345 -4.94 10.20 13.59
N LYS A 346 -5.59 9.09 13.98
CA LYS A 346 -6.98 9.08 14.45
C LYS A 346 -7.11 9.57 15.91
N HIS A 347 -6.09 9.35 16.75
CA HIS A 347 -6.05 9.86 18.12
C HIS A 347 -5.60 11.32 18.24
N GLU A 348 -4.84 11.85 17.28
CA GLU A 348 -4.39 13.27 17.25
C GLU A 348 -5.53 14.29 17.11
N LEU A 349 -6.74 13.87 16.73
CA LEU A 349 -7.89 14.77 16.66
C LEU A 349 -8.64 14.97 17.99
N LYS A 350 -8.32 14.23 19.06
CA LYS A 350 -9.16 14.26 20.28
C LYS A 350 -8.55 14.65 21.61
N LYS A 351 -7.23 14.80 21.79
CA LYS A 351 -6.71 15.16 23.13
C LYS A 351 -5.42 16.00 23.13
N GLY A 352 -5.59 17.31 23.12
CA GLY A 352 -4.51 18.27 23.39
C GLY A 352 -4.02 18.29 24.86
N GLU A 353 -4.76 17.69 25.79
CA GLU A 353 -4.42 17.70 27.23
C GLU A 353 -3.34 16.67 27.62
N GLU A 354 -3.13 15.60 26.85
CA GLU A 354 -2.18 14.54 27.21
C GLU A 354 -0.72 14.88 26.78
N ILE A 355 -0.54 15.81 25.84
CA ILE A 355 0.78 16.31 25.40
C ILE A 355 1.44 17.20 26.47
N GLU A 356 0.66 17.92 27.28
CA GLU A 356 1.19 18.72 28.40
C GLU A 356 1.84 17.85 29.48
N ASN A 357 1.33 16.63 29.70
CA ASN A 357 1.89 15.71 30.69
C ASN A 357 3.22 15.06 30.24
N LEU A 358 3.41 14.87 28.93
CA LEU A 358 4.66 14.40 28.31
C LEU A 358 5.83 15.37 28.49
N ILE A 359 5.55 16.68 28.52
CA ILE A 359 6.56 17.75 28.59
C ILE A 359 6.98 18.05 30.03
N ASN A 360 6.15 17.72 31.02
CA ASN A 360 6.43 17.94 32.44
C ASN A 360 7.31 16.85 33.10
N GLY A 361 7.96 15.99 32.30
CA GLY A 361 8.95 15.03 32.79
C GLY A 361 8.36 13.86 33.59
N GLN A 362 7.09 13.54 33.39
CA GLN A 362 6.53 12.27 33.87
C GLN A 362 6.68 11.23 32.76
N ASP A 363 7.30 10.09 33.10
CA ASP A 363 7.29 8.89 32.26
C ASP A 363 5.84 8.45 32.03
N LEU A 364 5.25 8.89 30.92
CA LEU A 364 3.97 8.36 30.47
C LEU A 364 4.25 7.00 29.81
N VAL A 365 4.16 5.95 30.63
CA VAL A 365 4.03 4.58 30.13
C VAL A 365 2.67 4.48 29.45
N TRP A 366 2.63 4.64 28.14
CA TRP A 366 1.48 4.26 27.35
C TRP A 366 1.41 2.73 27.34
N ASN A 367 0.71 2.16 28.32
CA ASN A 367 0.23 0.79 28.23
C ASN A 367 -0.95 0.78 27.26
N LEU A 368 -0.66 0.82 25.96
CA LEU A 368 -1.62 0.40 24.96
C LEU A 368 -1.86 -1.09 25.20
N ASN A 369 -2.96 -1.40 25.87
CA ASN A 369 -3.40 -2.76 26.13
C ASN A 369 -3.96 -3.31 24.81
N ILE A 370 -3.05 -3.67 23.91
CA ILE A 370 -3.37 -4.36 22.67
C ILE A 370 -3.72 -5.79 23.10
N GLY A 371 -4.93 -6.25 22.75
CA GLY A 371 -5.40 -7.58 23.11
C GLY A 371 -4.32 -8.64 22.83
N ASN A 372 -4.04 -9.47 23.83
CA ASN A 372 -3.09 -10.59 23.86
C ASN A 372 -2.31 -10.79 22.55
N LEU A 373 -1.17 -10.10 22.43
CA LEU A 373 -0.07 -10.56 21.58
C LEU A 373 0.21 -12.01 21.98
N GLU A 374 0.01 -12.98 21.06
CA GLU A 374 0.43 -14.35 21.31
C GLU A 374 1.90 -14.32 21.71
N GLU A 375 2.20 -14.77 22.93
CA GLU A 375 3.57 -14.90 23.42
C GLU A 375 4.34 -15.75 22.39
N TYR A 376 5.29 -15.12 21.71
CA TYR A 376 6.34 -15.84 20.98
C TYR A 376 7.17 -16.57 22.05
N THR A 377 6.73 -17.77 22.40
CA THR A 377 7.32 -18.63 23.45
C THR A 377 8.53 -19.39 22.95
N ASP A 378 8.99 -19.15 21.72
CA ASP A 378 10.12 -19.87 21.14
C ASP A 378 11.36 -18.98 21.10
N THR A 379 11.83 -18.61 22.29
CA THR A 379 13.21 -18.62 22.78
C THR A 379 13.26 -17.82 24.09
N GLN A 380 12.90 -18.46 25.20
CA GLN A 380 13.11 -17.94 26.57
C GLN A 380 14.60 -17.86 26.96
N GLU A 381 15.53 -17.94 26.00
CA GLU A 381 16.95 -17.76 26.25
C GLU A 381 17.37 -16.30 26.00
N LYS A 382 17.38 -15.52 27.09
CA LYS A 382 18.29 -14.39 27.34
C LYS A 382 18.29 -13.24 26.31
N ASN A 383 17.14 -12.65 26.02
CA ASN A 383 17.16 -11.24 25.58
C ASN A 383 17.30 -10.32 26.79
N ASN A 384 18.47 -10.36 27.44
CA ASN A 384 18.81 -9.37 28.45
C ASN A 384 18.81 -7.99 27.78
N PRO A 385 17.92 -7.08 28.16
CA PRO A 385 17.87 -5.77 27.56
C PRO A 385 19.23 -5.07 27.67
N GLN A 386 19.70 -4.52 26.56
CA GLN A 386 20.90 -3.69 26.51
C GLN A 386 20.50 -2.24 26.72
N MET A 387 21.16 -1.57 27.67
CA MET A 387 20.98 -0.14 27.88
C MET A 387 21.86 0.63 26.88
N VAL A 388 21.22 1.35 25.96
CA VAL A 388 21.83 2.18 24.93
C VAL A 388 21.76 3.64 25.37
N SER A 389 22.90 4.33 25.46
CA SER A 389 22.95 5.77 25.70
C SER A 389 22.92 6.51 24.36
N ILE A 390 21.95 7.42 24.22
CA ILE A 390 21.79 8.29 23.06
C ILE A 390 22.06 9.72 23.52
N LYS A 391 23.16 10.30 23.02
CA LYS A 391 23.50 11.69 23.27
C LYS A 391 23.08 12.56 22.08
N ASN A 392 22.11 13.44 22.29
CA ASN A 392 21.63 14.38 21.27
C ASN A 392 22.52 15.63 21.26
N GLU A 393 23.57 15.64 20.42
CA GLU A 393 24.49 16.77 20.27
C GLU A 393 24.01 17.83 19.27
N THR A 394 22.77 17.70 18.80
CA THR A 394 22.22 18.60 17.79
C THR A 394 21.41 19.73 18.40
N ASP A 395 21.17 20.76 17.60
CA ASP A 395 20.25 21.86 17.92
C ASP A 395 18.75 21.50 17.75
N TYR A 396 18.42 20.22 17.53
CA TYR A 396 17.07 19.73 17.28
C TYR A 396 16.57 18.88 18.47
N ASP A 397 15.30 19.00 18.79
CA ASP A 397 14.63 18.04 19.67
C ASP A 397 14.32 16.77 18.88
N LEU A 398 14.27 15.64 19.57
CA LEU A 398 14.17 14.30 18.98
C LEU A 398 12.98 13.54 19.61
N ILE A 399 12.13 12.93 18.79
CA ILE A 399 11.19 11.90 19.24
C ILE A 399 11.69 10.55 18.77
N ILE A 400 11.76 9.58 19.68
CA ILE A 400 12.16 8.21 19.41
C ILE A 400 10.94 7.32 19.64
N PHE A 401 10.45 6.65 18.60
CA PHE A 401 9.50 5.56 18.78
C PHE A 401 10.25 4.24 18.74
N LYS A 402 10.08 3.45 19.78
CA LYS A 402 10.59 2.09 19.89
C LYS A 402 9.42 1.15 19.65
N ALA A 403 9.50 0.32 18.62
CA ALA A 403 8.61 -0.80 18.39
C ALA A 403 9.37 -2.09 18.71
N GLY A 404 8.95 -2.83 19.72
CA GLY A 404 9.77 -3.90 20.30
C GLY A 404 8.99 -5.06 20.86
N CYS A 405 9.70 -6.14 21.21
CA CYS A 405 9.10 -7.39 21.67
C CYS A 405 8.42 -7.29 23.05
N ILE A 406 8.82 -6.32 23.88
CA ILE A 406 8.28 -6.13 25.24
C ILE A 406 7.15 -5.09 25.23
N ALA A 407 7.39 -3.92 24.64
CA ALA A 407 6.43 -2.82 24.61
C ALA A 407 6.82 -1.80 23.55
N ASN A 408 5.80 -1.17 22.97
CA ASN A 408 5.98 0.01 22.11
C ASN A 408 6.05 1.26 23.00
N ARG A 409 7.08 2.08 22.83
CA ARG A 409 7.31 3.28 23.66
C ARG A 409 7.73 4.47 22.80
N SER A 410 7.28 5.66 23.17
CA SER A 410 7.74 6.91 22.58
C SER A 410 8.54 7.71 23.61
N TYR A 411 9.66 8.29 23.19
CA TYR A 411 10.54 9.09 24.02
C TYR A 411 10.77 10.44 23.39
N PHE A 412 10.80 11.48 24.21
CA PHE A 412 11.09 12.83 23.77
C PHE A 412 12.43 13.27 24.38
N VAL A 413 13.39 13.58 23.52
CA VAL A 413 14.76 13.94 23.89
C VAL A 413 15.03 15.37 23.42
N HIS A 414 15.06 16.30 24.38
CA HIS A 414 15.44 17.67 24.08
C HIS A 414 16.87 17.74 23.52
N HIS A 415 17.12 18.75 22.67
CA HIS A 415 18.46 19.09 22.22
C HIS A 415 19.44 19.23 23.40
N ASN A 416 20.70 18.80 23.21
CA ASN A 416 21.76 18.79 24.22
C ASN A 416 21.49 17.93 25.48
N ASN A 417 20.48 17.05 25.47
CA ASN A 417 20.27 16.09 26.55
C ASN A 417 20.80 14.70 26.20
N ASN A 418 21.20 13.97 27.24
CA ASN A 418 21.48 12.54 27.18
C ASN A 418 20.22 11.78 27.55
N PHE A 419 19.94 10.70 26.81
CA PHE A 419 18.81 9.83 27.06
C PHE A 419 19.28 8.36 27.05
N TYR A 420 18.78 7.55 27.98
CA TYR A 420 19.10 6.12 28.03
C TYR A 420 17.89 5.32 27.58
N LEU A 421 18.08 4.51 26.55
CA LEU A 421 17.06 3.65 25.98
C LEU A 421 17.41 2.18 26.23
N GLU A 422 16.50 1.46 26.84
CA GLU A 422 16.61 0.01 26.98
C GLU A 422 16.13 -0.66 25.68
N CYS A 423 16.97 -1.46 25.02
CA CYS A 423 16.67 -2.16 23.76
C CYS A 423 16.95 -3.66 23.89
N CYS A 424 16.07 -4.48 23.33
CA CYS A 424 16.24 -5.91 23.13
C CYS A 424 16.64 -6.17 21.67
N GLU A 425 17.22 -7.34 21.42
CA GLU A 425 17.48 -7.80 20.06
C GLU A 425 16.16 -7.92 19.28
N GLY A 426 16.11 -7.31 18.09
CA GLY A 426 14.91 -7.24 17.25
C GLY A 426 14.06 -5.98 17.41
N ASP A 427 14.33 -5.12 18.39
CA ASP A 427 13.61 -3.84 18.52
C ASP A 427 13.92 -2.89 17.35
N VAL A 428 12.89 -2.23 16.83
CA VAL A 428 12.98 -1.24 15.75
C VAL A 428 12.80 0.16 16.32
N LEU A 429 13.72 1.07 15.99
CA LEU A 429 13.66 2.47 16.42
C LEU A 429 13.34 3.40 15.25
N PHE A 430 12.41 4.33 15.47
CA PHE A 430 12.07 5.41 14.56
C PHE A 430 12.44 6.74 15.20
N PHE A 431 13.14 7.59 14.46
CA PHE A 431 13.61 8.89 14.95
C PHE A 431 12.97 10.01 14.15
N TYR A 432 12.51 11.03 14.87
CA TYR A 432 11.83 12.18 14.32
C TYR A 432 12.45 13.46 14.90
N PHE A 433 12.87 14.39 14.05
CA PHE A 433 13.63 15.57 14.47
C PHE A 433 12.86 16.86 14.20
N GLY A 434 12.82 17.75 15.20
CA GLY A 434 12.16 19.05 15.14
C GLY A 434 13.04 20.19 15.66
N LYS A 435 13.00 21.35 15.02
CA LYS A 435 13.88 22.48 15.41
C LYS A 435 13.33 23.19 16.64
N LYS A 436 13.99 23.00 17.80
CA LYS A 436 13.77 23.72 19.07
C LYS A 436 12.29 24.00 19.30
N TRP A 437 11.53 22.95 19.61
CA TRP A 437 10.10 23.03 19.92
C TRP A 437 9.89 23.90 21.16
N LYS A 438 9.87 25.22 20.93
CA LYS A 438 9.84 26.27 21.96
C LYS A 438 8.44 26.58 22.49
N ARG A 439 7.38 26.04 21.86
CA ARG A 439 5.97 26.22 22.26
C ARG A 439 5.11 25.08 21.74
N VAL A 440 4.20 24.61 22.58
CA VAL A 440 3.09 23.72 22.23
C VAL A 440 2.14 24.50 21.32
N ALA A 441 2.34 24.40 20.02
CA ALA A 441 1.27 24.60 19.06
C ALA A 441 0.90 23.20 18.57
N PRO A 442 -0.36 22.75 18.70
CA PRO A 442 -0.78 21.52 18.05
C PRO A 442 -0.43 21.64 16.57
N ILE A 443 0.12 20.56 16.01
CA ILE A 443 0.34 20.48 14.56
C ILE A 443 -1.05 20.50 13.94
N ALA A 444 -1.42 21.60 13.30
CA ALA A 444 -2.80 21.86 12.92
C ALA A 444 -3.25 20.99 11.74
N ASN A 445 -2.30 20.48 10.94
CA ASN A 445 -2.55 19.63 9.78
C ASN A 445 -1.28 18.91 9.30
N LYS A 446 -1.49 17.96 8.38
CA LYS A 446 -0.45 17.17 7.71
C LYS A 446 0.65 18.01 7.04
N GLN A 447 0.29 19.15 6.44
CA GLN A 447 1.26 20.02 5.79
C GLN A 447 2.24 20.65 6.80
N GLU A 448 1.74 21.07 7.96
CA GLU A 448 2.58 21.61 9.04
C GLU A 448 3.47 20.51 9.68
N PHE A 449 2.99 19.27 9.72
CA PHE A 449 3.78 18.11 10.13
C PHE A 449 4.97 17.89 9.16
N ASP A 450 4.68 17.80 7.87
CA ASP A 450 5.67 17.59 6.81
C ASP A 450 6.70 18.73 6.73
N GLU A 451 6.30 19.97 7.03
CA GLU A 451 7.20 21.13 7.07
C GLU A 451 8.13 21.14 8.30
N LYS A 452 7.69 20.55 9.43
CA LYS A 452 8.45 20.53 10.70
C LYS A 452 9.28 19.26 10.89
N MET A 453 8.86 18.14 10.30
CA MET A 453 9.55 16.85 10.31
C MET A 453 10.57 16.77 9.18
N ARG A 454 11.86 16.91 9.50
CA ARG A 454 12.91 16.94 8.47
C ARG A 454 13.51 15.60 8.10
N PHE A 455 13.18 14.52 8.82
CA PHE A 455 13.77 13.22 8.56
C PHE A 455 12.89 12.08 9.08
N GLN A 456 12.64 11.09 8.23
CA GLN A 456 12.04 9.81 8.58
C GLN A 456 13.07 8.72 8.21
N GLY A 457 13.65 8.08 9.23
CA GLY A 457 14.62 7.01 9.05
C GLY A 457 14.06 5.68 9.55
N TYR A 458 14.13 4.65 8.72
CA TYR A 458 13.77 3.28 9.07
C TYR A 458 15.05 2.51 9.46
N PHE A 459 15.03 1.76 10.56
CA PHE A 459 16.10 0.83 10.89
C PHE A 459 15.63 -0.60 10.64
N ALA A 460 15.53 -0.94 9.36
CA ALA A 460 15.55 -2.32 8.89
C ALA A 460 16.60 -2.36 7.76
N LYS A 461 17.76 -2.99 8.01
CA LYS A 461 18.91 -3.08 7.08
C LYS A 461 19.05 -1.87 6.15
N THR A 462 19.25 -0.67 6.70
CA THR A 462 19.33 0.54 5.88
C THR A 462 20.74 0.81 5.36
N HIS A 463 20.81 1.24 4.09
CA HIS A 463 22.03 1.58 3.36
C HIS A 463 22.90 2.64 4.07
N ASN A 464 24.22 2.47 3.92
CA ASN A 464 25.33 3.12 4.62
C ASN A 464 25.27 4.66 4.80
N ASN A 465 24.58 5.42 3.93
CA ASN A 465 24.61 6.90 3.95
C ASN A 465 23.74 7.55 5.03
N SER A 466 22.57 7.00 5.35
CA SER A 466 21.68 7.55 6.39
C SER A 466 22.26 7.30 7.77
N LEU A 467 22.82 6.10 7.97
CA LEU A 467 23.55 5.73 9.18
C LEU A 467 24.82 6.56 9.36
N ALA A 468 25.59 6.82 8.29
CA ALA A 468 26.77 7.68 8.36
C ALA A 468 26.43 9.14 8.71
N THR A 469 25.30 9.65 8.21
CA THR A 469 24.81 10.99 8.57
C THR A 469 24.39 11.05 10.04
N PHE A 470 23.68 10.02 10.51
CA PHE A 470 23.29 9.89 11.91
C PHE A 470 24.52 9.80 12.84
N MET A 471 25.49 8.95 12.51
CA MET A 471 26.73 8.79 13.30
C MET A 471 27.63 10.03 13.30
N LYS A 472 27.52 10.93 12.32
CA LYS A 472 28.23 12.22 12.32
C LYS A 472 27.65 13.23 13.32
N GLN A 473 26.39 13.04 13.74
CA GLN A 473 25.62 14.01 14.51
C GLN A 473 25.23 13.50 15.90
N TYR A 474 25.36 12.20 16.15
CA TYR A 474 24.96 11.53 17.39
C TYR A 474 26.01 10.52 17.81
N THR A 475 26.26 10.45 19.12
CA THR A 475 27.09 9.40 19.70
C THR A 475 26.19 8.37 20.36
N ILE A 476 26.28 7.11 19.91
CA ILE A 476 25.66 5.96 20.56
C ILE A 476 26.74 5.22 21.35
N THR A 477 26.56 5.08 22.66
CA THR A 477 27.43 4.23 23.48
C THR A 477 26.63 3.13 24.18
N SER A 478 27.14 1.90 24.12
CA SER A 478 26.65 0.81 24.97
C SER A 478 27.37 0.88 26.32
N ASN A 479 26.64 0.72 27.42
CA ASN A 479 27.20 0.73 28.77
C ASN A 479 27.99 -0.55 29.11
N ASN A 480 27.95 -1.58 28.28
CA ASN A 480 28.78 -2.77 28.45
C ASN A 480 30.10 -2.58 27.70
N ALA A 481 31.20 -2.48 28.47
CA ALA A 481 32.57 -2.24 27.98
C ALA A 481 33.07 -3.28 26.94
N ASN A 482 32.33 -4.36 26.71
CA ASN A 482 32.66 -5.45 25.77
C ASN A 482 31.67 -5.60 24.60
N SER A 483 30.68 -4.71 24.44
CA SER A 483 29.74 -4.76 23.32
C SER A 483 29.88 -3.52 22.45
N SER A 484 30.51 -3.67 21.29
CA SER A 484 30.35 -2.73 20.18
C SER A 484 29.07 -3.08 19.43
N ILE A 485 28.22 -2.08 19.16
CA ILE A 485 27.15 -2.24 18.17
C ILE A 485 27.86 -2.21 16.81
N LEU A 486 28.16 -3.39 16.27
CA LEU A 486 28.82 -3.58 14.98
C LEU A 486 27.82 -3.30 13.87
N PHE A 487 27.97 -2.15 13.22
CA PHE A 487 27.29 -1.88 11.96
C PHE A 487 28.13 -2.52 10.85
N ASN A 488 27.55 -3.54 10.19
CA ASN A 488 28.24 -4.27 9.14
C ASN A 488 28.42 -3.36 7.92
N ASN A 489 29.67 -2.99 7.62
CA ASN A 489 30.05 -2.02 6.60
C ASN A 489 30.78 -2.75 5.47
N ASP A 490 30.06 -3.18 4.44
CA ASP A 490 30.68 -3.57 3.17
C ASP A 490 30.39 -2.52 2.09
N LYS A 491 31.49 -2.04 1.49
CA LYS A 491 31.64 -1.05 0.40
C LYS A 491 31.49 0.43 0.78
N LEU A 492 32.66 1.11 0.76
CA LEU A 492 32.86 2.56 0.89
C LEU A 492 33.20 3.14 -0.49
N ASP A 493 32.37 4.05 -0.99
CA ASP A 493 32.68 4.89 -2.16
C ASP A 493 32.82 6.35 -1.72
N ARG A 494 33.87 7.03 -2.20
CA ARG A 494 34.30 8.35 -1.72
C ARG A 494 33.56 9.48 -2.45
N GLY A 495 32.94 10.39 -1.69
CA GLY A 495 32.45 11.69 -2.16
C GLY A 495 32.83 12.81 -1.18
N VAL A 496 33.38 13.89 -1.71
CA VAL A 496 34.05 15.02 -1.00
C VAL A 496 33.06 15.98 -0.36
N PHE A 497 33.21 16.31 0.94
CA PHE A 497 32.65 17.51 1.62
C PHE A 497 33.52 17.87 2.86
N PRO A 498 33.46 19.12 3.36
CA PRO A 498 34.62 19.85 3.87
C PRO A 498 35.07 19.47 5.28
N GLU A 499 36.34 19.78 5.57
CA GLU A 499 37.05 19.60 6.85
C GLU A 499 36.19 19.98 8.07
N VAL A 500 35.98 19.00 8.96
CA VAL A 500 35.72 19.26 10.38
C VAL A 500 37.01 18.96 11.12
N LYS A 501 37.57 20.00 11.76
CA LYS A 501 38.80 19.93 12.55
C LYS A 501 38.53 19.29 13.90
N ASN A 502 39.34 18.27 14.20
CA ASN A 502 39.67 17.67 15.51
C ASN A 502 38.53 17.09 16.35
N ILE A 503 38.61 15.77 16.59
CA ILE A 503 38.23 15.17 17.87
C ILE A 503 39.42 14.32 18.33
N GLU A 504 40.04 14.73 19.43
CA GLU A 504 41.11 13.99 20.11
C GLU A 504 40.53 12.73 20.78
N LEU A 505 41.15 11.59 20.50
CA LEU A 505 41.05 10.41 21.36
C LEU A 505 42.01 10.62 22.54
N ARG A 506 41.47 10.78 23.75
CA ARG A 506 42.25 10.59 24.98
C ARG A 506 41.90 9.24 25.57
N GLU A 507 42.75 8.26 25.28
CA GLU A 507 42.86 7.07 26.11
C GLU A 507 43.69 7.40 27.35
N ASN A 508 43.06 7.13 28.50
CA ASN A 508 43.57 6.75 29.82
C ASN A 508 44.85 7.36 30.38
N ASP A 509 44.83 7.69 31.68
CA ASP A 509 45.77 7.03 32.60
C ASP A 509 45.41 7.27 34.07
N SER A 510 45.15 6.16 34.76
CA SER A 510 45.50 5.99 36.17
C SER A 510 46.90 5.39 36.26
N SER A 511 47.87 6.28 36.52
CA SER A 511 48.96 6.13 37.50
C SER A 511 49.94 4.93 37.44
N ILE A 512 51.21 5.32 37.18
CA ILE A 512 52.46 5.02 37.93
C ILE A 512 53.46 4.00 37.34
N LEU A 513 54.67 4.57 37.19
CA LEU A 513 56.05 4.11 37.01
C LEU A 513 56.54 2.77 37.60
N PHE A 514 57.69 2.40 36.99
CA PHE A 514 58.82 1.52 37.33
C PHE A 514 58.84 0.24 36.46
N GLN A 515 59.86 -0.02 35.64
CA GLN A 515 61.30 0.29 35.71
C GLN A 515 61.88 0.55 34.31
#